data_AF-A0A957LV08-F1
#
_entry.id   AF-A0A957LV08-F1
#
_cell.length_a   1.000
_cell.length_b   1.000
_cell.length_c   1.000
_cell.angle_alpha   90.00
_cell.angle_beta   90.00
_cell.angle_gamma   90.00
#
_symmetry.space_group_name_H-M   'P 1'
#
loop_
_entity.id
_entity.type
_entity.pdbx_description
1 polymer ?
#
loop_
_entity_poly.entity_id
_entity_poly.type
_entity_poly.pdbx_seq_one_letter_code
_entity_poly.pdbx_strand_id
1 'polypeptide(L)'
;LLNPDTLVPPTALAEMVRFMDEHPAIGAAGPRVRRPDGSLDRACRRSFPTPEVSFYRMTGLSRIFSGSRRFNAYNLEYLAEDAVHPVDSVVGAYMQVRRAAILDAGLLDERFFMYGEDLDWAKRIKDAGWEVWYNGAVEITHVKEAASSQSAKSRIDFYEAMWLFYQKHYRSETNWLLDKSIMAGIVGKGSLDVARHLWRYCSGGRRPARASLAGQVKSDTV
;
A
#
# COMPACT_ATOMS: atom_id res chain seq x y z
N LEU A 1 -1.19 -13.39 -1.30
CA LEU A 1 -2.07 -12.68 -0.35
C LEU A 1 -3.39 -12.45 -1.03
N LEU A 2 -4.47 -12.85 -0.37
CA LEU A 2 -5.84 -12.62 -0.83
C LEU A 2 -6.68 -12.31 0.39
N ASN A 3 -7.34 -11.16 0.38
CA ASN A 3 -8.20 -10.76 1.48
C ASN A 3 -9.49 -11.61 1.50
N PRO A 4 -10.01 -11.97 2.70
CA PRO A 4 -11.20 -12.80 2.81
C PRO A 4 -12.49 -12.12 2.34
N ASP A 5 -12.52 -10.79 2.29
CA ASP A 5 -13.63 -9.97 1.80
C ASP A 5 -13.49 -9.62 0.30
N THR A 6 -12.89 -10.53 -0.48
CA THR A 6 -12.78 -10.40 -1.94
C THR A 6 -13.72 -11.37 -2.66
N LEU A 7 -14.33 -10.89 -3.74
CA LEU A 7 -15.07 -11.69 -4.70
C LEU A 7 -14.15 -11.91 -5.90
N VAL A 8 -13.73 -13.16 -6.09
CA VAL A 8 -12.77 -13.56 -7.11
C VAL A 8 -13.49 -14.40 -8.17
N PRO A 9 -13.48 -14.00 -9.46
CA PRO A 9 -14.02 -14.84 -10.53
C PRO A 9 -13.28 -16.19 -10.61
N PRO A 10 -13.95 -17.28 -11.02
CA PRO A 10 -13.34 -18.61 -11.05
C PRO A 10 -12.03 -18.70 -11.85
N THR A 11 -11.87 -17.88 -12.91
CA THR A 11 -10.68 -17.90 -13.77
C THR A 11 -9.57 -16.98 -13.27
N ALA A 12 -9.85 -16.02 -12.39
CA ALA A 12 -8.92 -14.93 -12.07
C ALA A 12 -7.61 -15.42 -11.45
N LEU A 13 -7.66 -16.44 -10.57
CA LEU A 13 -6.44 -17.02 -10.00
C LEU A 13 -5.60 -17.72 -11.08
N ALA A 14 -6.23 -18.51 -11.95
CA ALA A 14 -5.54 -19.23 -13.01
C ALA A 14 -4.93 -18.29 -14.06
N GLU A 15 -5.63 -17.20 -14.40
CA GLU A 15 -5.14 -16.18 -15.32
C GLU A 15 -3.93 -15.42 -14.76
N MET A 16 -3.94 -15.10 -13.46
CA MET A 16 -2.80 -14.46 -12.80
C MET A 16 -1.59 -15.39 -12.69
N VAL A 17 -1.81 -16.68 -12.39
CA VAL A 17 -0.74 -17.70 -12.40
C VAL A 17 -0.13 -17.81 -13.79
N ARG A 18 -0.96 -17.98 -14.83
CA ARG A 18 -0.48 -18.06 -16.23
C ARG A 18 0.32 -16.81 -16.61
N PHE A 19 -0.18 -15.63 -16.27
CA PHE A 19 0.52 -14.37 -16.52
C PHE A 19 1.91 -14.35 -15.86
N MET A 20 2.04 -14.79 -14.61
CA MET A 20 3.34 -14.86 -13.95
C MET A 20 4.24 -16.00 -14.49
N ASP A 21 3.68 -17.13 -14.90
CA ASP A 21 4.47 -18.23 -15.49
C ASP A 21 5.06 -17.86 -16.85
N GLU A 22 4.32 -17.10 -17.66
CA GLU A 22 4.79 -16.54 -18.94
C GLU A 22 5.85 -15.45 -18.77
N HIS A 23 5.98 -14.86 -17.58
CA HIS A 23 6.90 -13.77 -17.28
C HIS A 23 7.76 -14.07 -16.04
N PRO A 24 8.85 -14.87 -16.20
CA PRO A 24 9.66 -15.34 -15.07
C PRO A 24 10.27 -14.23 -14.22
N ALA A 25 10.53 -13.04 -14.76
CA ALA A 25 11.08 -11.89 -14.02
C ALA A 25 10.10 -11.25 -13.02
N ILE A 26 8.80 -11.53 -13.16
CA ILE A 26 7.77 -10.99 -12.25
C ILE A 26 7.83 -11.76 -10.93
N GLY A 27 8.19 -11.03 -9.86
CA GLY A 27 8.20 -11.53 -8.49
C GLY A 27 6.86 -11.35 -7.80
N ALA A 28 6.10 -10.30 -8.14
CA ALA A 28 4.75 -10.10 -7.65
C ALA A 28 3.81 -9.47 -8.68
N ALA A 29 2.54 -9.85 -8.64
CA ALA A 29 1.51 -9.27 -9.48
C ALA A 29 0.18 -9.09 -8.73
N GLY A 30 -0.60 -8.10 -9.17
CA GLY A 30 -1.95 -7.85 -8.67
C GLY A 30 -2.90 -7.48 -9.82
N PRO A 31 -4.18 -7.84 -9.74
CA PRO A 31 -5.15 -7.54 -10.80
C PRO A 31 -5.80 -6.16 -10.62
N ARG A 32 -6.71 -5.82 -11.53
CA ARG A 32 -7.70 -4.77 -11.31
C ARG A 32 -8.59 -5.12 -10.12
N VAL A 33 -8.76 -4.17 -9.20
CA VAL A 33 -9.64 -4.32 -8.05
C VAL A 33 -10.74 -3.28 -8.11
N ARG A 34 -11.99 -3.71 -8.16
CA ARG A 34 -13.17 -2.85 -8.03
C ARG A 34 -13.69 -2.83 -6.59
N ARG A 35 -14.30 -1.72 -6.23
CA ARG A 35 -15.14 -1.58 -5.04
C ARG A 35 -16.56 -2.05 -5.35
N PRO A 36 -17.42 -2.25 -4.33
CA PRO A 36 -18.82 -2.65 -4.56
C PRO A 36 -19.61 -1.68 -5.45
N ASP A 37 -19.24 -0.40 -5.46
CA ASP A 37 -19.85 0.63 -6.31
C ASP A 37 -19.34 0.62 -7.77
N GLY A 38 -18.49 -0.33 -8.13
CA GLY A 38 -17.87 -0.45 -9.46
C GLY A 38 -16.68 0.49 -9.69
N SER A 39 -16.38 1.40 -8.76
CA SER A 39 -15.20 2.27 -8.87
C SER A 39 -13.90 1.50 -8.68
N LEU A 40 -12.84 1.95 -9.33
CA LEU A 40 -11.51 1.37 -9.15
C LEU A 40 -11.01 1.61 -7.72
N ASP A 41 -10.53 0.55 -7.06
CA ASP A 41 -9.68 0.74 -5.90
C ASP A 41 -8.30 1.22 -6.34
N ARG A 42 -8.10 2.54 -6.33
CA ARG A 42 -6.86 3.22 -6.74
C ARG A 42 -5.59 2.65 -6.08
N ALA A 43 -5.70 1.97 -4.93
CA ALA A 43 -4.55 1.33 -4.28
C ALA A 43 -4.04 0.08 -5.01
N CYS A 44 -4.83 -0.52 -5.91
CA CYS A 44 -4.45 -1.74 -6.64
C CYS A 44 -3.20 -1.57 -7.52
N ARG A 45 -2.85 -0.33 -7.87
CA ARG A 45 -1.64 0.04 -8.61
C ARG A 45 -1.06 1.32 -8.04
N ARG A 46 0.21 1.27 -7.61
CA ARG A 46 0.87 2.41 -6.97
C ARG A 46 2.33 2.56 -7.40
N SER A 47 2.79 3.81 -7.40
CA SER A 47 4.22 4.12 -7.27
C SER A 47 4.64 4.09 -5.79
N PHE A 48 5.93 3.98 -5.50
CA PHE A 48 6.39 4.17 -4.13
C PHE A 48 6.13 5.62 -3.67
N PRO A 49 5.80 5.83 -2.37
CA PRO A 49 5.65 7.16 -1.80
C PRO A 49 7.03 7.81 -1.56
N THR A 50 7.79 8.07 -2.64
CA THR A 50 9.05 8.82 -2.56
C THR A 50 8.78 10.22 -2.00
N PRO A 51 9.81 10.94 -1.49
CA PRO A 51 9.64 12.33 -1.04
C PRO A 51 8.95 13.23 -2.08
N GLU A 52 9.32 13.13 -3.35
CA GLU A 52 8.73 13.92 -4.45
C GLU A 52 7.25 13.55 -4.68
N VAL A 53 6.94 12.26 -4.79
CA VAL A 53 5.57 11.77 -4.99
C VAL A 53 4.67 12.15 -3.81
N SER A 54 5.18 12.00 -2.59
CA SER A 54 4.48 12.37 -1.36
C SER A 54 4.23 13.87 -1.31
N PHE A 55 5.21 14.70 -1.69
CA PHE A 55 5.07 16.15 -1.77
C PHE A 55 3.95 16.58 -2.71
N TYR A 56 3.87 16.01 -3.93
CA TYR A 56 2.80 16.32 -4.89
C TYR A 56 1.41 15.95 -4.38
N ARG A 57 1.30 14.80 -3.70
CA ARG A 57 0.04 14.36 -3.11
C ARG A 57 -0.38 15.24 -1.92
N MET A 58 0.58 15.65 -1.10
CA MET A 58 0.34 16.46 0.09
C MET A 58 -0.04 17.89 -0.25
N THR A 59 0.58 18.51 -1.24
CA THR A 59 0.28 19.87 -1.71
C THR A 59 -0.99 19.94 -2.56
N GLY A 60 -1.48 18.81 -3.06
CA GLY A 60 -2.64 18.75 -3.96
C GLY A 60 -2.29 18.96 -5.43
N LEU A 61 -1.00 19.12 -5.77
CA LEU A 61 -0.52 19.19 -7.15
C LEU A 61 -0.96 17.96 -7.96
N SER A 62 -1.01 16.77 -7.34
CA SER A 62 -1.49 15.56 -7.99
C SER A 62 -2.95 15.66 -8.47
N ARG A 63 -3.79 16.41 -7.76
CA ARG A 63 -5.20 16.64 -8.12
C ARG A 63 -5.34 17.69 -9.22
N ILE A 64 -4.52 18.74 -9.16
CA ILE A 64 -4.52 19.82 -10.16
C ILE A 64 -4.03 19.30 -11.50
N PHE A 65 -2.98 18.48 -11.50
CA PHE A 65 -2.36 17.92 -12.69
C PHE A 65 -2.63 16.41 -12.81
N SER A 66 -3.92 16.03 -12.80
CA SER A 66 -4.36 14.63 -12.75
C SER A 66 -3.91 13.79 -13.95
N GLY A 67 -3.76 14.38 -15.14
CA GLY A 67 -3.25 13.69 -16.33
C GLY A 67 -1.72 13.59 -16.41
N SER A 68 -0.99 14.19 -15.46
CA SER A 68 0.47 14.21 -15.51
C SER A 68 1.09 12.94 -14.96
N ARG A 69 1.94 12.29 -15.75
CA ARG A 69 2.79 11.19 -15.31
C ARG A 69 3.68 11.56 -14.12
N ARG A 70 4.09 12.82 -14.03
CA ARG A 70 4.95 13.32 -12.94
C ARG A 70 4.14 13.62 -11.68
N PHE A 71 3.08 14.41 -11.79
CA PHE A 71 2.36 14.92 -10.62
C PHE A 71 1.34 13.92 -10.06
N ASN A 72 0.76 13.06 -10.90
CA ASN A 72 -0.19 12.01 -10.50
C ASN A 72 0.40 10.60 -10.60
N ALA A 73 1.69 10.47 -10.27
CA ALA A 73 2.41 9.21 -10.32
C ALA A 73 1.90 8.18 -9.29
N TYR A 74 1.41 8.64 -8.13
CA TYR A 74 1.15 7.74 -7.00
C TYR A 74 0.13 6.64 -7.30
N ASN A 75 -0.99 6.97 -7.95
CA ASN A 75 -2.03 6.00 -8.30
C ASN A 75 -2.07 5.68 -9.80
N LEU A 76 -1.09 6.20 -10.57
CA LEU A 76 -0.92 5.94 -12.00
C LEU A 76 -2.20 6.21 -12.82
N GLU A 77 -2.97 7.24 -12.46
CA GLU A 77 -4.29 7.51 -13.08
C GLU A 77 -4.18 8.00 -14.53
N TYR A 78 -2.97 8.28 -15.01
CA TYR A 78 -2.67 8.55 -16.41
C TYR A 78 -2.66 7.28 -17.29
N LEU A 79 -2.78 6.08 -16.70
CA LEU A 79 -2.85 4.80 -17.39
C LEU A 79 -4.28 4.26 -17.41
N ALA A 80 -4.66 3.61 -18.51
CA ALA A 80 -5.96 2.94 -18.63
C ALA A 80 -6.11 1.86 -17.55
N GLU A 81 -7.33 1.70 -17.01
CA GLU A 81 -7.59 0.77 -15.89
C GLU A 81 -7.40 -0.70 -16.27
N ASP A 82 -7.62 -1.05 -17.54
CA ASP A 82 -7.50 -2.40 -18.09
C ASP A 82 -6.10 -2.73 -18.64
N ALA A 83 -5.17 -1.77 -18.62
CA ALA A 83 -3.82 -1.97 -19.12
C ALA A 83 -3.00 -2.93 -18.24
N VAL A 84 -2.09 -3.66 -18.86
CA VAL A 84 -1.07 -4.48 -18.19
C VAL A 84 0.25 -3.72 -18.20
N HIS A 85 0.82 -3.44 -17.04
CA HIS A 85 2.03 -2.62 -16.95
C HIS A 85 2.81 -2.84 -15.65
N PRO A 86 4.13 -2.57 -15.65
CA PRO A 86 4.91 -2.58 -14.43
C PRO A 86 4.44 -1.48 -13.47
N VAL A 87 4.57 -1.74 -12.17
CA VAL A 87 4.27 -0.81 -11.08
C VAL A 87 5.34 -0.92 -9.99
N ASP A 88 5.26 -0.06 -8.97
CA ASP A 88 6.12 -0.22 -7.80
C ASP A 88 5.47 -1.13 -6.76
N SER A 89 4.15 -1.06 -6.62
CA SER A 89 3.40 -1.89 -5.69
C SER A 89 1.98 -2.15 -6.18
N VAL A 90 1.46 -3.31 -5.81
CA VAL A 90 0.03 -3.64 -5.85
C VAL A 90 -0.53 -3.64 -4.42
N VAL A 91 -1.85 -3.78 -4.26
CA VAL A 91 -2.49 -3.78 -2.93
C VAL A 91 -2.55 -5.18 -2.33
N GLY A 92 -2.40 -5.28 -1.01
CA GLY A 92 -2.52 -6.54 -0.27
C GLY A 92 -3.88 -7.24 -0.40
N ALA A 93 -4.93 -6.55 -0.89
CA ALA A 93 -6.24 -7.15 -1.14
C ALA A 93 -6.15 -8.34 -2.11
N TYR A 94 -5.31 -8.23 -3.14
CA TYR A 94 -4.84 -9.36 -3.92
C TYR A 94 -3.44 -9.07 -4.47
N MET A 95 -2.46 -9.78 -3.91
CA MET A 95 -1.06 -9.77 -4.35
C MET A 95 -0.56 -11.21 -4.46
N GLN A 96 -0.35 -11.68 -5.69
CA GLN A 96 0.31 -12.95 -5.95
C GLN A 96 1.81 -12.75 -5.96
N VAL A 97 2.56 -13.64 -5.29
CA VAL A 97 4.01 -13.52 -5.15
C VAL A 97 4.66 -14.85 -5.46
N ARG A 98 5.70 -14.81 -6.30
CA ARG A 98 6.48 -15.99 -6.67
C ARG A 98 7.27 -16.48 -5.47
N ARG A 99 7.30 -17.81 -5.25
CA ARG A 99 8.04 -18.42 -4.15
C ARG A 99 9.53 -18.00 -4.11
N ALA A 100 10.20 -17.95 -5.26
CA ALA A 100 11.59 -17.49 -5.35
C ALA A 100 11.74 -16.04 -4.85
N ALA A 101 10.87 -15.13 -5.28
CA ALA A 101 10.86 -13.75 -4.79
C ALA A 101 10.63 -13.65 -3.27
N ILE A 102 9.84 -14.56 -2.67
CA ILE A 102 9.66 -14.64 -1.21
C ILE A 102 10.97 -15.06 -0.52
N LEU A 103 11.70 -16.02 -1.09
CA LEU A 103 12.98 -16.49 -0.53
C LEU A 103 14.04 -15.39 -0.57
N ASP A 104 14.07 -14.59 -1.63
CA ASP A 104 15.06 -13.51 -1.77
C ASP A 104 14.67 -12.28 -0.93
N ALA A 105 13.40 -11.86 -0.95
CA ALA A 105 12.94 -10.64 -0.29
C ALA A 105 12.60 -10.84 1.19
N GLY A 106 12.32 -12.08 1.62
CA GLY A 106 11.79 -12.42 2.93
C GLY A 106 10.27 -12.23 3.05
N LEU A 107 9.71 -12.59 4.21
CA LEU A 107 8.28 -12.46 4.53
C LEU A 107 7.86 -11.00 4.78
N LEU A 108 6.57 -10.77 5.03
CA LEU A 108 6.05 -9.47 5.48
C LEU A 108 6.76 -9.02 6.77
N ASP A 109 6.96 -7.71 6.89
CA ASP A 109 7.59 -7.11 8.08
C ASP A 109 6.51 -6.75 9.10
N GLU A 110 6.48 -7.46 10.23
CA GLU A 110 5.46 -7.33 11.28
C GLU A 110 5.38 -5.94 11.92
N ARG A 111 6.38 -5.07 11.69
CA ARG A 111 6.30 -3.66 12.11
C ARG A 111 5.18 -2.91 11.36
N PHE A 112 4.85 -3.33 10.13
CA PHE A 112 3.70 -2.86 9.38
C PHE A 112 2.46 -3.67 9.77
N PHE A 113 1.58 -3.07 10.55
CA PHE A 113 0.31 -3.71 10.94
C PHE A 113 -0.78 -3.54 9.88
N MET A 114 -0.85 -2.36 9.23
CA MET A 114 -1.82 -2.04 8.18
C MET A 114 -1.32 -0.85 7.31
N TYR A 115 -1.75 -0.79 6.04
CA TYR A 115 -1.53 0.28 5.03
C TYR A 115 -0.15 0.41 4.38
N GLY A 116 0.88 -0.32 4.84
CA GLY A 116 2.24 -0.18 4.33
C GLY A 116 3.01 -1.48 4.18
N GLU A 117 2.44 -2.58 4.64
CA GLU A 117 2.99 -3.93 4.52
C GLU A 117 3.18 -4.35 3.06
N ASP A 118 2.23 -3.98 2.19
CA ASP A 118 2.31 -4.27 0.75
C ASP A 118 3.38 -3.43 0.05
N LEU A 119 3.45 -2.13 0.32
CA LEU A 119 4.49 -1.22 -0.17
C LEU A 119 5.88 -1.69 0.25
N ASP A 120 6.06 -2.02 1.53
CA ASP A 120 7.32 -2.51 2.07
C ASP A 120 7.78 -3.79 1.37
N TRP A 121 6.86 -4.74 1.22
CA TRP A 121 7.18 -6.02 0.62
C TRP A 121 7.50 -5.88 -0.86
N ALA A 122 6.72 -5.07 -1.58
CA ALA A 122 6.98 -4.77 -2.98
C ALA A 122 8.35 -4.07 -3.18
N LYS A 123 8.73 -3.15 -2.28
CA LYS A 123 10.05 -2.51 -2.31
C LYS A 123 11.18 -3.53 -2.14
N ARG A 124 11.08 -4.42 -1.15
CA ARG A 124 12.09 -5.49 -0.94
C ARG A 124 12.14 -6.49 -2.09
N ILE A 125 11.00 -6.83 -2.69
CA ILE A 125 10.93 -7.67 -3.89
C ILE A 125 11.68 -7.01 -5.05
N LYS A 126 11.46 -5.71 -5.28
CA LYS A 126 12.19 -4.95 -6.31
C LYS A 126 13.68 -4.81 -6.02
N ASP A 127 14.05 -4.60 -4.75
CA ASP A 127 15.46 -4.53 -4.33
C ASP A 127 16.20 -5.86 -4.48
N ALA A 128 15.47 -6.98 -4.42
CA ALA A 128 15.98 -8.31 -4.75
C ALA A 128 16.06 -8.58 -6.27
N GLY A 129 15.76 -7.59 -7.12
CA GLY A 129 15.89 -7.69 -8.58
C GLY A 129 14.64 -8.18 -9.31
N TRP A 130 13.52 -8.36 -8.61
CA TRP A 130 12.27 -8.82 -9.21
C TRP A 130 11.38 -7.67 -9.70
N GLU A 131 10.54 -7.95 -10.69
CA GLU A 131 9.55 -6.99 -11.17
C GLU A 131 8.23 -7.12 -10.39
N VAL A 132 7.48 -6.01 -10.31
CA VAL A 132 6.12 -5.96 -9.77
C VAL A 132 5.17 -5.44 -10.84
N TRP A 133 4.10 -6.18 -11.09
CA TRP A 133 3.20 -5.89 -12.21
C TRP A 133 1.74 -5.76 -11.80
N TYR A 134 1.06 -4.88 -12.52
CA TYR A 134 -0.39 -4.77 -12.53
C TYR A 134 -0.94 -5.44 -13.79
N ASN A 135 -1.87 -6.38 -13.63
CA ASN A 135 -2.58 -7.02 -14.73
C ASN A 135 -4.04 -6.56 -14.77
N GLY A 136 -4.31 -5.47 -15.49
CA GLY A 136 -5.65 -4.89 -15.60
C GLY A 136 -6.66 -5.72 -16.39
N ALA A 137 -6.23 -6.78 -17.07
CA ALA A 137 -7.11 -7.69 -17.81
C ALA A 137 -7.87 -8.64 -16.87
N VAL A 138 -7.33 -8.90 -15.68
CA VAL A 138 -8.00 -9.67 -14.62
C VAL A 138 -8.67 -8.71 -13.66
N GLU A 139 -9.91 -8.99 -13.28
CA GLU A 139 -10.68 -8.16 -12.35
C GLU A 139 -11.19 -8.97 -11.15
N ILE A 140 -11.10 -8.38 -9.95
CA ILE A 140 -11.77 -8.86 -8.74
C ILE A 140 -12.53 -7.71 -8.07
N THR A 141 -13.43 -8.04 -7.14
CA THR A 141 -14.09 -7.05 -6.28
C THR A 141 -13.61 -7.18 -4.85
N HIS A 142 -13.30 -6.07 -4.17
CA HIS A 142 -12.94 -6.04 -2.75
C HIS A 142 -14.02 -5.27 -2.00
N VAL A 143 -14.73 -5.95 -1.10
CA VAL A 143 -15.97 -5.42 -0.49
C VAL A 143 -15.69 -4.35 0.55
N LYS A 144 -14.50 -4.37 1.18
CA LYS A 144 -13.94 -3.36 2.10
C LYS A 144 -14.95 -2.42 2.72
N GLU A 145 -15.33 -2.69 3.97
CA GLU A 145 -16.20 -1.79 4.73
C GLU A 145 -15.60 -0.37 4.82
N ALA A 146 -16.23 0.58 4.12
CA ALA A 146 -15.77 1.97 4.06
C ALA A 146 -15.70 2.64 5.44
N ALA A 147 -16.57 2.24 6.38
CA ALA A 147 -16.68 2.84 7.71
C ALA A 147 -15.41 2.65 8.56
N SER A 148 -14.79 1.46 8.52
CA SER A 148 -13.53 1.20 9.25
C SER A 148 -12.36 2.00 8.68
N SER A 149 -12.35 2.25 7.36
CA SER A 149 -11.25 2.92 6.67
C SER A 149 -11.15 4.43 6.90
N GLN A 150 -12.20 5.07 7.42
CA GLN A 150 -12.25 6.54 7.62
C GLN A 150 -12.07 6.99 9.08
N SER A 151 -11.83 6.06 10.00
CA SER A 151 -11.64 6.40 11.41
C SER A 151 -10.37 7.23 11.67
N ALA A 152 -10.35 8.00 12.76
CA ALA A 152 -9.14 8.71 13.20
C ALA A 152 -7.96 7.75 13.42
N LYS A 153 -8.24 6.55 13.93
CA LYS A 153 -7.25 5.48 14.10
C LYS A 153 -6.65 5.03 12.77
N SER A 154 -7.49 4.83 11.75
CA SER A 154 -7.06 4.43 10.41
C SER A 154 -6.14 5.46 9.76
N ARG A 155 -6.40 6.76 10.00
CA ARG A 155 -5.50 7.83 9.59
C ARG A 155 -4.16 7.78 10.34
N ILE A 156 -4.18 7.55 11.65
CA ILE A 156 -2.96 7.43 12.46
C ILE A 156 -2.12 6.25 11.96
N ASP A 157 -2.74 5.08 11.80
CA ASP A 157 -2.09 3.85 11.32
C ASP A 157 -1.49 4.05 9.93
N PHE A 158 -2.20 4.76 9.04
CA PHE A 158 -1.69 5.11 7.71
C PHE A 158 -0.42 5.97 7.80
N TYR A 159 -0.44 7.08 8.55
CA TYR A 159 0.73 7.97 8.63
C TYR A 159 1.91 7.35 9.38
N GLU A 160 1.65 6.50 10.39
CA GLU A 160 2.69 5.67 11.02
C GLU A 160 3.35 4.73 10.01
N ALA A 161 2.55 4.04 9.20
CA ALA A 161 3.06 3.14 8.17
C ALA A 161 3.89 3.91 7.13
N MET A 162 3.45 5.09 6.70
CA MET A 162 4.23 5.93 5.76
C MET A 162 5.54 6.43 6.39
N TRP A 163 5.52 6.82 7.67
CA TRP A 163 6.75 7.21 8.38
C TRP A 163 7.72 6.02 8.51
N LEU A 164 7.23 4.84 8.88
CA LEU A 164 8.04 3.64 8.98
C LEU A 164 8.64 3.25 7.61
N PHE A 165 7.84 3.32 6.54
CA PHE A 165 8.31 3.07 5.18
C PHE A 165 9.43 4.03 4.78
N TYR A 166 9.23 5.34 5.00
CA TYR A 166 10.25 6.34 4.73
C TYR A 166 11.54 6.11 5.55
N GLN A 167 11.41 5.81 6.84
CA GLN A 167 12.56 5.51 7.69
C GLN A 167 13.35 4.29 7.21
N LYS A 168 12.64 3.25 6.75
CA LYS A 168 13.25 2.00 6.30
C LYS A 168 13.94 2.12 4.94
N HIS A 169 13.37 2.89 4.02
CA HIS A 169 13.75 2.84 2.60
C HIS A 169 14.39 4.11 2.03
N TYR A 170 14.21 5.28 2.65
CA TYR A 170 14.67 6.55 2.07
C TYR A 170 15.46 7.44 3.03
N ARG A 171 15.27 7.29 4.34
CA ARG A 171 15.83 8.22 5.32
C ARG A 171 17.36 8.27 5.32
N SER A 172 18.03 7.13 5.10
CA SER A 172 19.50 7.07 5.03
C SER A 172 20.09 7.88 3.87
N GLU A 173 19.31 8.07 2.81
CA GLU A 173 19.71 8.81 1.61
C GLU A 173 19.16 10.24 1.60
N THR A 174 18.34 10.60 2.59
CA THR A 174 17.66 11.89 2.67
C THR A 174 18.46 12.85 3.53
N ASN A 175 18.77 14.05 3.01
CA ASN A 175 19.46 15.08 3.78
C ASN A 175 18.61 15.57 4.97
N TRP A 176 19.27 16.09 6.00
CA TRP A 176 18.62 16.48 7.25
C TRP A 176 17.48 17.50 7.09
N LEU A 177 17.61 18.52 6.23
CA LEU A 177 16.55 19.51 6.03
C LEU A 177 15.29 18.86 5.44
N LEU A 178 15.47 17.98 4.44
CA LEU A 178 14.38 17.26 3.82
C LEU A 178 13.77 16.22 4.77
N ASP A 179 14.56 15.55 5.61
CA ASP A 179 14.07 14.66 6.66
C ASP A 179 13.12 15.39 7.63
N LYS A 180 13.52 16.58 8.08
CA LYS A 180 12.70 17.40 8.98
C LYS A 180 11.43 17.93 8.31
N SER A 181 11.49 18.32 7.03
CA SER A 181 10.31 18.80 6.33
C SER A 181 9.29 17.69 6.05
N ILE A 182 9.75 16.48 5.73
CA ILE A 182 8.89 15.29 5.59
C ILE A 182 8.23 14.96 6.93
N MET A 183 9.01 14.93 8.02
CA MET A 183 8.49 14.66 9.36
C MET A 183 7.43 15.69 9.77
N ALA A 184 7.72 16.99 9.56
CA ALA A 184 6.78 18.07 9.83
C ALA A 184 5.51 17.95 8.99
N GLY A 185 5.64 17.57 7.71
CA GLY A 185 4.53 17.36 6.81
C GLY A 185 3.61 16.21 7.23
N ILE A 186 4.17 15.06 7.62
CA ILE A 186 3.42 13.90 8.12
C ILE A 186 2.68 14.26 9.41
N VAL A 187 3.36 14.91 10.35
CA VAL A 187 2.76 15.36 11.62
C VAL A 187 1.64 16.38 11.38
N GLY A 188 1.89 17.38 10.52
CA GLY A 188 0.92 18.44 10.21
C GLY A 188 -0.36 17.91 9.57
N LYS A 189 -0.28 16.90 8.69
CA LYS A 189 -1.44 16.25 8.07
C LYS A 189 -2.07 15.13 8.90
N GLY A 190 -1.29 14.52 9.79
CA GLY A 190 -1.71 13.39 10.62
C GLY A 190 -2.56 13.76 11.83
N SER A 191 -2.64 15.05 12.20
CA SER A 191 -3.19 15.60 13.45
C SER A 191 -2.27 15.49 14.67
N LEU A 192 -2.58 16.22 15.74
CA LEU A 192 -1.86 16.17 17.03
C LEU A 192 -1.74 14.76 17.61
N ASP A 193 -2.67 13.86 17.29
CA ASP A 193 -2.63 12.46 17.74
C ASP A 193 -1.52 11.67 17.03
N VAL A 194 -1.26 11.92 15.74
CA VAL A 194 -0.10 11.37 15.02
C VAL A 194 1.19 11.94 15.58
N ALA A 195 1.22 13.23 15.92
CA ALA A 195 2.38 13.86 16.57
C ALA A 195 2.77 13.14 17.87
N ARG A 196 1.78 12.88 18.75
CA ARG A 196 1.98 12.18 20.03
C ARG A 196 2.44 10.74 19.85
N HIS A 197 1.92 10.03 18.85
CA HIS A 197 2.31 8.64 18.57
C HIS A 197 3.72 8.54 17.95
N LEU A 198 4.05 9.40 16.98
CA LEU A 198 5.39 9.45 16.39
C LEU A 198 6.45 9.90 17.39
N TRP A 199 6.13 10.84 18.29
CA TRP A 199 7.03 11.24 19.38
C TRP A 199 7.39 10.04 20.27
N ARG A 200 6.39 9.26 20.70
CA ARG A 200 6.59 8.04 21.51
C ARG A 200 7.41 6.97 20.79
N TYR A 201 7.22 6.85 19.47
CA TYR A 201 7.95 5.90 18.64
C TYR A 201 9.42 6.30 18.47
N CYS A 202 9.69 7.59 18.23
CA CYS A 202 11.04 8.15 18.11
C CYS A 202 11.77 8.24 19.46
N SER A 203 11.06 8.32 20.59
CA SER A 203 11.65 8.38 21.93
C SER A 203 11.98 7.00 22.53
N GLY A 204 11.99 5.93 21.73
CA GLY A 204 12.30 4.56 22.20
C GLY A 204 11.16 3.87 22.97
N GLY A 205 9.93 4.42 22.94
CA GLY A 205 8.78 3.78 23.54
C GLY A 205 8.34 2.56 22.73
N ARG A 206 8.25 1.39 23.36
CA ARG A 206 7.60 0.22 22.74
C ARG A 206 6.16 0.60 22.35
N ARG A 207 5.69 0.11 21.19
CA ARG A 207 4.27 0.16 20.86
C ARG A 207 3.48 -0.33 22.09
N PRO A 208 2.47 0.41 22.58
CA PRO A 208 1.56 -0.18 23.55
C PRO A 208 0.97 -1.43 22.92
N ALA A 209 1.00 -2.55 23.65
CA ALA A 209 0.35 -3.78 23.22
C ALA A 209 -1.11 -3.45 22.86
N ARG A 210 -1.47 -3.50 21.59
CA ARG A 210 -2.84 -3.25 21.17
C ARG A 210 -3.66 -4.47 21.60
N ALA A 211 -4.74 -4.21 22.33
CA ALA A 211 -5.71 -5.23 22.67
C ALA A 211 -6.10 -6.00 21.40
N SER A 212 -5.99 -7.32 21.48
CA SER A 212 -6.48 -8.26 20.48
C SER A 212 -7.90 -7.88 20.06
N LEU A 213 -8.15 -7.79 18.76
CA LEU A 213 -9.48 -7.57 18.19
C LEU A 213 -10.43 -8.79 18.40
N ALA A 214 -10.03 -9.81 19.15
CA ALA A 214 -10.84 -11.01 19.40
C ALA A 214 -12.04 -10.83 20.34
N GLY A 215 -12.59 -9.61 20.50
CA GLY A 215 -13.55 -9.31 21.57
C GLY A 215 -14.82 -8.54 21.21
N GLN A 216 -15.11 -8.27 19.93
CA GLN A 216 -16.33 -7.57 19.54
C GLN A 216 -17.07 -8.27 18.40
N VAL A 217 -17.42 -9.55 18.61
CA VAL A 217 -18.66 -10.09 18.06
C VAL A 217 -19.63 -10.12 19.23
N LYS A 218 -20.33 -9.00 19.47
CA LYS A 218 -21.50 -9.03 20.32
C LYS A 218 -22.66 -9.57 19.49
N SER A 219 -23.24 -10.63 20.01
CA SER A 219 -24.46 -11.30 19.62
C SER A 219 -25.61 -10.31 19.39
N ASP A 220 -26.07 -10.18 18.15
CA ASP A 220 -27.43 -9.78 17.86
C ASP A 220 -28.07 -10.86 16.99
N THR A 221 -28.66 -11.83 17.66
CA THR A 221 -29.66 -12.72 17.07
C THR A 221 -30.68 -13.00 18.17
N VAL A 222 -31.83 -12.34 18.06
CA VAL A 222 -33.13 -12.81 18.56
C VAL A 222 -34.03 -12.87 17.34
#